data_AF-A0A7K1Z622-F1
#
_entry.id   AF-A0A7K1Z622-F1
#
_cell.length_a   1.000
_cell.length_b   1.000
_cell.length_c   1.000
_cell.angle_alpha   90.00
_cell.angle_beta   90.00
_cell.angle_gamma   90.00
#
_symmetry.space_group_name_H-M   'P 1'
#
loop_
_entity.id
_entity.type
_entity.pdbx_description
1 polymer ?
#
loop_
_entity_poly.entity_id
_entity_poly.type
_entity_poly.pdbx_seq_one_letter_code
_entity_poly.pdbx_strand_id
1 'polypeptide(L)'
;MWRLMRRGTALLGFVLCVVFACVGPAAAQSDDGTKADQDRADQDHNTAGDSDGTAQTTLEGTIRLGFDRYIAGVEITVTDQAGAEIGRTATGAEGRWLIAVPDAGTYLVTLDEETLPDDLGLREGQETTVETTVFAGMARAVVFAVGETPKTTPFGERFAQRAFTGLKLGMIIAMSAVGLSLIYGTTGLVNFAHGELVTFGAVIAWYFNTSWGGLNLVVAAALGLIVCGALGAGLESGLFRPLQRRRLGVFQLVVITIGLSLLGRQAIQLFFGAEPRPYVDYQVQDRWDFGPWAVTPREVATVATIAVVLAVVAITLQLSRFGKATRAVADNTDLARVAGIDVNRVVLIVWTIGAMLAGLGGIFVGLDADIDPYLGFQLLLLIFAGVELGGLGTAYGAVVGSVLIGFATEISTLWISPELKFVVPLAVLILVLLLRPQGLFGIRERVG
;
A
#
# COMPACT_ATOMS: atom_id res chain seq x y z
N MET A 1 17.31 5.47 -35.75
CA MET A 1 16.19 4.58 -35.39
C MET A 1 16.56 3.56 -34.31
N TRP A 2 17.55 2.68 -34.52
CA TRP A 2 17.95 1.63 -33.56
C TRP A 2 18.68 2.13 -32.29
N ARG A 3 19.46 3.21 -32.38
CA ARG A 3 20.24 3.77 -31.25
C ARG A 3 19.42 4.47 -30.15
N LEU A 4 18.17 4.86 -30.42
CA LEU A 4 17.27 5.42 -29.39
C LEU A 4 16.48 4.32 -28.66
N MET A 5 16.05 3.26 -29.37
CA MET A 5 15.39 2.10 -28.73
C MET A 5 16.29 1.42 -27.71
N ARG A 6 17.59 1.24 -28.02
CA ARG A 6 18.56 0.64 -27.09
C ARG A 6 18.79 1.43 -25.80
N ARG A 7 18.37 2.71 -25.75
CA ARG A 7 18.56 3.61 -24.60
C ARG A 7 17.31 3.79 -23.74
N GLY A 8 16.11 3.72 -24.33
CA GLY A 8 14.87 3.58 -23.56
C GLY A 8 14.79 2.22 -22.85
N THR A 9 15.25 1.16 -23.51
CA THR A 9 15.40 -0.18 -22.90
C THR A 9 16.52 -0.23 -21.86
N ALA A 10 17.51 0.67 -21.93
CA ALA A 10 18.57 0.73 -20.92
C ALA A 10 18.05 1.32 -19.59
N LEU A 11 17.13 2.29 -19.65
CA LEU A 11 16.41 2.75 -18.45
C LEU A 11 15.54 1.64 -17.86
N LEU A 12 14.80 0.94 -18.73
CA LEU A 12 13.98 -0.22 -18.37
C LEU A 12 14.80 -1.33 -17.69
N GLY A 13 15.93 -1.70 -18.32
CA GLY A 13 16.87 -2.70 -17.80
C GLY A 13 17.59 -2.27 -16.54
N PHE A 14 17.84 -0.96 -16.35
CA PHE A 14 18.46 -0.44 -15.14
C PHE A 14 17.49 -0.44 -13.94
N VAL A 15 16.24 -0.01 -14.14
CA VAL A 15 15.21 -0.09 -13.09
C VAL A 15 15.01 -1.55 -12.65
N LEU A 16 14.98 -2.49 -13.61
CA LEU A 16 14.95 -3.93 -13.34
C LEU A 16 16.20 -4.44 -12.61
N CYS A 17 17.41 -3.99 -12.98
CA CYS A 17 18.65 -4.38 -12.28
C CYS A 17 18.75 -3.84 -10.85
N VAL A 18 18.26 -2.62 -10.61
CA VAL A 18 18.27 -2.01 -9.26
C VAL A 18 17.33 -2.76 -8.32
N VAL A 19 16.13 -3.10 -8.80
CA VAL A 19 15.19 -3.96 -8.06
C VAL A 19 15.85 -5.31 -7.71
N PHE A 20 16.68 -5.86 -8.60
CA PHE A 20 17.40 -7.11 -8.39
C PHE A 20 18.61 -7.00 -7.44
N ALA A 21 19.30 -5.85 -7.40
CA ALA A 21 20.54 -5.69 -6.65
C ALA A 21 20.34 -5.27 -5.18
N CYS A 22 19.19 -4.67 -4.84
CA CYS A 22 18.90 -4.19 -3.49
C CYS A 22 18.18 -5.20 -2.60
N VAL A 23 17.72 -6.33 -3.14
CA VAL A 23 17.06 -7.40 -2.39
C VAL A 23 17.98 -8.62 -2.42
N GLY A 24 18.67 -8.87 -1.31
CA GLY A 24 19.57 -10.03 -1.18
C GLY A 24 18.85 -11.36 -1.38
N PRO A 25 19.57 -12.45 -1.70
CA PRO A 25 18.93 -13.75 -1.89
C PRO A 25 18.28 -14.19 -0.57
N ALA A 26 17.00 -14.57 -0.65
CA ALA A 26 16.29 -15.21 0.44
C ALA A 26 17.03 -16.52 0.79
N ALA A 27 17.58 -16.60 2.00
CA ALA A 27 18.07 -17.87 2.53
C ALA A 27 16.86 -18.77 2.74
N ALA A 28 16.79 -19.87 1.99
CA ALA A 28 15.79 -20.90 2.16
C ALA A 28 15.95 -21.54 3.55
N GLN A 29 15.05 -21.23 4.47
CA GLN A 29 14.93 -21.93 5.74
C GLN A 29 14.00 -23.12 5.50
N SER A 30 14.59 -24.31 5.43
CA SER A 30 13.89 -25.59 5.27
C SER A 30 13.11 -25.91 6.54
N ASP A 31 11.80 -25.77 6.49
CA ASP A 31 10.88 -26.01 7.61
C ASP A 31 10.29 -27.43 7.53
N ASP A 32 11.17 -28.43 7.49
CA ASP A 32 10.81 -29.84 7.32
C ASP A 32 10.69 -30.60 8.66
N GLY A 33 10.79 -29.89 9.80
CA GLY A 33 10.77 -30.47 11.15
C GLY A 33 9.47 -30.27 11.93
N THR A 34 8.69 -29.22 11.65
CA THR A 34 7.63 -28.75 12.56
C THR A 34 6.23 -29.28 12.18
N LYS A 35 6.00 -29.62 10.90
CA LYS A 35 4.69 -30.09 10.42
C LYS A 35 4.34 -31.51 10.87
N ALA A 36 5.34 -32.37 11.11
CA ALA A 36 5.11 -33.77 11.48
C ALA A 36 4.64 -33.96 12.93
N ASP A 37 4.91 -33.00 13.82
CA ASP A 37 4.43 -33.02 15.21
C ASP A 37 3.07 -32.31 15.38
N GLN A 38 2.74 -31.32 14.53
CA GLN A 38 1.42 -30.68 14.52
C GLN A 38 0.31 -31.62 13.99
N ASP A 39 0.57 -32.37 12.91
CA ASP A 39 -0.42 -33.33 12.38
C ASP A 39 -0.70 -34.51 13.32
N ARG A 40 0.24 -34.85 14.23
CA ARG A 40 0.03 -35.89 15.26
C ARG A 40 -0.73 -35.38 16.48
N ALA A 41 -0.53 -34.12 16.88
CA ALA A 41 -1.26 -33.52 18.00
C ALA A 41 -2.73 -33.22 17.65
N ASP A 42 -3.03 -32.90 16.39
CA ASP A 42 -4.41 -32.61 15.95
C ASP A 42 -5.27 -33.87 15.73
N GLN A 43 -4.66 -35.04 15.50
CA GLN A 43 -5.41 -36.29 15.26
C GLN A 43 -5.83 -37.04 16.53
N ASP A 44 -5.16 -36.83 17.66
CA ASP A 44 -5.36 -37.66 18.85
C ASP A 44 -6.49 -37.20 19.80
N HIS A 45 -7.17 -36.08 19.55
CA HIS A 45 -8.18 -35.56 20.50
C HIS A 45 -9.59 -35.36 19.93
N ASN A 46 -9.88 -35.89 18.73
CA ASN A 46 -11.24 -35.85 18.17
C ASN A 46 -12.13 -37.04 18.60
N THR A 47 -11.80 -37.72 19.70
CA THR A 47 -12.52 -38.91 20.19
C THR A 47 -12.67 -38.93 21.72
N ALA A 48 -13.60 -38.15 22.26
CA ALA A 48 -14.41 -38.54 23.43
C ALA A 48 -15.51 -37.50 23.72
N GLY A 49 -16.79 -37.89 23.61
CA GLY A 49 -17.92 -37.16 24.19
C GLY A 49 -19.21 -37.21 23.36
N ASP A 50 -20.07 -38.17 23.66
CA ASP A 50 -21.34 -38.47 22.98
C ASP A 50 -22.55 -37.66 23.51
N SER A 51 -23.54 -37.47 22.65
CA SER A 51 -24.96 -37.06 22.83
C SER A 51 -25.34 -35.77 23.61
N ASP A 52 -25.80 -34.73 22.91
CA ASP A 52 -27.24 -34.39 22.77
C ASP A 52 -27.46 -33.26 21.75
N GLY A 53 -28.65 -33.21 21.14
CA GLY A 53 -28.96 -32.36 19.99
C GLY A 53 -29.12 -30.85 20.30
N THR A 54 -28.15 -30.04 19.87
CA THR A 54 -28.29 -28.69 19.30
C THR A 54 -26.89 -28.25 18.87
N ALA A 55 -26.69 -27.81 17.63
CA ALA A 55 -25.40 -27.25 17.21
C ALA A 55 -25.18 -25.92 17.95
N GLN A 56 -24.62 -25.98 19.15
CA GLN A 56 -24.35 -24.81 19.96
C GLN A 56 -23.32 -23.94 19.23
N THR A 57 -23.68 -22.69 19.03
CA THR A 57 -22.80 -21.70 18.42
C THR A 57 -21.87 -21.17 19.50
N THR A 58 -20.56 -21.33 19.34
CA THR A 58 -19.58 -21.01 20.39
C THR A 58 -18.68 -19.85 19.98
N LEU A 59 -18.52 -18.89 20.89
CA LEU A 59 -17.43 -17.91 20.84
C LEU A 59 -16.25 -18.48 21.61
N GLU A 60 -15.09 -18.49 20.98
CA GLU A 60 -13.86 -18.92 21.61
C GLU A 60 -12.76 -17.91 21.34
N GLY A 61 -11.72 -17.94 22.14
CA GLY A 61 -10.59 -17.06 21.92
C GLY A 61 -9.40 -17.47 22.77
N THR A 62 -8.28 -16.79 22.54
CA THR A 62 -7.07 -17.02 23.31
C THR A 62 -6.39 -15.69 23.60
N ILE A 63 -5.97 -15.52 24.85
CA ILE A 63 -5.17 -14.39 25.30
C ILE A 63 -3.73 -14.86 25.45
N ARG A 64 -2.83 -14.21 24.69
CA ARG A 64 -1.40 -14.52 24.68
C ARG A 64 -0.55 -13.26 24.58
N LEU A 65 0.63 -13.34 25.19
CA LEU A 65 1.72 -12.37 25.12
C LEU A 65 2.82 -12.94 24.20
N GLY A 66 2.99 -12.33 23.02
CA GLY A 66 3.94 -12.83 22.02
C GLY A 66 3.57 -14.21 21.45
N PHE A 67 4.57 -15.02 21.09
CA PHE A 67 4.35 -16.35 20.49
C PHE A 67 4.23 -17.50 21.52
N ASP A 68 4.80 -17.36 22.72
CA ASP A 68 5.02 -18.49 23.63
C ASP A 68 4.41 -18.37 25.04
N ARG A 69 3.71 -17.27 25.37
CA ARG A 69 3.21 -17.04 26.74
C ARG A 69 1.71 -16.80 26.78
N TYR A 70 0.97 -17.73 27.37
CA TYR A 70 -0.48 -17.60 27.60
C TYR A 70 -0.78 -16.91 28.93
N ILE A 71 -1.85 -16.12 28.97
CA ILE A 71 -2.25 -15.36 30.17
C ILE A 71 -3.54 -15.98 30.70
N ALA A 72 -3.50 -16.45 31.95
CA ALA A 72 -4.63 -17.05 32.64
C ALA A 72 -5.27 -16.05 33.61
N GLY A 73 -6.55 -16.25 33.94
CA GLY A 73 -7.28 -15.43 34.93
C GLY A 73 -7.81 -14.08 34.46
N VAL A 74 -7.76 -13.78 33.15
CA VAL A 74 -8.37 -12.57 32.58
C VAL A 74 -9.86 -12.81 32.35
N GLU A 75 -10.69 -11.89 32.83
CA GLU A 75 -12.14 -11.95 32.71
C GLU A 75 -12.62 -11.37 31.37
N ILE A 76 -13.54 -12.09 30.72
CA ILE A 76 -14.11 -11.73 29.42
C ILE A 76 -15.62 -11.82 29.52
N THR A 77 -16.28 -10.75 29.09
CA THR A 77 -17.73 -10.61 29.10
C THR A 77 -18.23 -10.51 27.67
N VAL A 78 -19.21 -11.33 27.31
CA VAL A 78 -19.89 -11.26 26.01
C VAL A 78 -21.27 -10.68 26.20
N THR A 79 -21.56 -9.59 25.50
CA THR A 79 -22.89 -8.95 25.49
C THR A 79 -23.50 -8.96 24.09
N ASP A 80 -24.82 -8.89 24.00
CA ASP A 80 -25.50 -8.60 22.73
C ASP A 80 -25.41 -7.11 22.36
N GLN A 81 -25.89 -6.74 21.16
CA GLN A 81 -25.93 -5.34 20.71
C GLN A 81 -26.90 -4.45 21.52
N ALA A 82 -27.79 -5.04 22.32
CA ALA A 82 -28.68 -4.31 23.23
C ALA A 82 -28.05 -4.10 24.63
N GLY A 83 -26.85 -4.62 24.86
CA GLY A 83 -26.11 -4.52 26.11
C GLY A 83 -26.50 -5.57 27.17
N ALA A 84 -27.27 -6.60 26.79
CA ALA A 84 -27.58 -7.71 27.69
C ALA A 84 -26.41 -8.71 27.74
N GLU A 85 -26.01 -9.08 28.96
CA GLU A 85 -24.93 -10.04 29.20
C GLU A 85 -25.36 -11.46 28.83
N ILE A 86 -24.62 -12.07 27.90
CA ILE A 86 -24.84 -13.46 27.47
C ILE A 86 -24.03 -14.42 28.35
N GLY A 87 -22.82 -14.02 28.74
CA GLY A 87 -21.99 -14.78 29.65
C GLY A 87 -20.66 -14.10 29.96
N ARG A 88 -20.07 -14.52 31.08
CA ARG A 88 -18.76 -14.08 31.56
C ARG A 88 -17.90 -15.31 31.87
N THR A 89 -16.65 -15.29 31.45
CA THR A 89 -15.71 -16.39 31.68
C THR A 89 -14.30 -15.87 31.92
N ALA A 90 -13.49 -16.63 32.67
CA ALA A 90 -12.08 -16.36 32.87
C ALA A 90 -11.24 -17.23 31.93
N THR A 91 -10.14 -16.68 31.40
CA THR A 91 -9.19 -17.46 30.59
C THR A 91 -8.52 -18.57 31.40
N GLY A 92 -8.46 -19.78 30.85
CA GLY A 92 -7.77 -20.93 31.45
C GLY A 92 -6.24 -20.84 31.40
N ALA A 93 -5.54 -21.89 31.86
CA ALA A 93 -4.07 -21.95 31.93
C ALA A 93 -3.36 -21.79 30.56
N GLU A 94 -4.04 -22.18 29.47
CA GLU A 94 -3.59 -21.99 28.08
C GLU A 94 -4.08 -20.66 27.48
N GLY A 95 -4.57 -19.73 28.31
CA GLY A 95 -5.11 -18.44 27.87
C GLY A 95 -6.41 -18.54 27.06
N ARG A 96 -6.96 -19.75 26.91
CA ARG A 96 -8.19 -20.03 26.17
C ARG A 96 -9.43 -19.70 26.98
N TRP A 97 -10.45 -19.20 26.30
CA TRP A 97 -11.77 -18.95 26.85
C TRP A 97 -12.85 -19.39 25.86
N LEU A 98 -14.00 -19.81 26.38
CA LEU A 98 -15.12 -20.29 25.59
C LEU A 98 -16.44 -19.87 26.23
N ILE A 99 -17.33 -19.28 25.44
CA ILE A 99 -18.69 -18.92 25.82
C ILE A 99 -19.65 -19.44 24.74
N ALA A 100 -20.62 -20.25 25.16
CA ALA A 100 -21.71 -20.68 24.27
C ALA A 100 -22.71 -19.53 24.10
N VAL A 101 -23.13 -19.31 22.86
CA VAL A 101 -23.99 -18.20 22.46
C VAL A 101 -25.32 -18.76 21.96
N PRO A 102 -26.47 -18.19 22.37
CA PRO A 102 -27.79 -18.80 22.12
C PRO A 102 -28.18 -18.84 20.64
N ASP A 103 -27.83 -17.81 19.85
CA ASP A 103 -28.22 -17.70 18.43
C ASP A 103 -27.06 -17.16 17.57
N ALA A 104 -27.18 -17.28 16.24
CA ALA A 104 -26.30 -16.60 15.31
C ALA A 104 -26.62 -15.10 15.28
N GLY A 105 -25.61 -14.25 15.42
CA GLY A 105 -25.81 -12.82 15.60
C GLY A 105 -24.50 -12.06 15.81
N THR A 106 -24.62 -10.76 16.03
CA THR A 106 -23.47 -9.90 16.36
C THR A 106 -23.39 -9.70 17.87
N TYR A 107 -22.20 -9.92 18.41
CA TYR A 107 -21.90 -9.87 19.84
C TYR A 107 -20.72 -8.95 20.10
N LEU A 108 -20.73 -8.31 21.26
CA LEU A 108 -19.65 -7.48 21.76
C LEU A 108 -18.87 -8.28 22.79
N VAL A 109 -17.61 -8.53 22.51
CA VAL A 109 -16.70 -9.23 23.43
C VAL A 109 -15.86 -8.17 24.12
N THR A 110 -16.03 -8.04 25.44
CA THR A 110 -15.32 -7.06 26.25
C THR A 110 -14.33 -7.76 27.18
N LEU A 111 -13.09 -7.30 27.15
CA LEU A 111 -12.03 -7.74 28.05
C LEU A 111 -11.96 -6.78 29.26
N ASP A 112 -11.93 -7.35 30.47
CA ASP A 112 -11.86 -6.59 31.71
C ASP A 112 -10.40 -6.24 32.05
N GLU A 113 -10.03 -4.97 31.82
CA GLU A 113 -8.65 -4.49 32.03
C GLU A 113 -8.17 -4.59 33.48
N GLU A 114 -9.07 -4.56 34.46
CA GLU A 114 -8.70 -4.64 35.88
C GLU A 114 -8.21 -6.04 36.28
N THR A 115 -8.49 -7.06 35.44
CA THR A 115 -8.09 -8.45 35.67
C THR A 115 -6.80 -8.83 34.98
N LEU A 116 -6.20 -7.92 34.20
CA LEU A 116 -4.86 -8.11 33.64
C LEU A 116 -3.79 -7.94 34.73
N PRO A 117 -2.72 -8.76 34.70
CA PRO A 117 -1.54 -8.55 35.53
C PRO A 117 -0.99 -7.13 35.39
N ASP A 118 -0.56 -6.50 36.49
CA ASP A 118 -0.12 -5.08 36.55
C ASP A 118 1.00 -4.71 35.56
N ASP A 119 1.75 -5.71 35.07
CA ASP A 119 2.82 -5.57 34.08
C ASP A 119 2.32 -5.59 32.63
N LEU A 120 1.03 -5.85 32.38
CA LEU A 120 0.44 -6.06 31.06
C LEU A 120 -0.68 -5.07 30.75
N GLY A 121 -0.79 -4.65 29.49
CA GLY A 121 -1.86 -3.78 28.99
C GLY A 121 -2.21 -4.08 27.54
N LEU A 122 -3.32 -3.53 27.06
CA LEU A 122 -3.69 -3.65 25.65
C LEU A 122 -2.66 -2.95 24.75
N ARG A 123 -2.37 -3.57 23.60
CA ARG A 123 -1.45 -3.01 22.60
C ARG A 123 -2.06 -1.74 21.99
N GLU A 124 -1.22 -0.74 21.69
CA GLU A 124 -1.66 0.56 21.14
C GLU A 124 -2.58 0.39 19.92
N GLY A 125 -3.83 0.88 20.02
CA GLY A 125 -4.87 0.77 18.98
C GLY A 125 -5.80 -0.44 19.08
N GLN A 126 -5.69 -1.29 20.10
CA GLN A 126 -6.69 -2.32 20.41
C GLN A 126 -7.77 -1.74 21.33
N GLU A 127 -9.04 -1.96 20.98
CA GLU A 127 -10.17 -1.64 21.86
C GLU A 127 -10.38 -2.79 22.86
N THR A 128 -10.83 -2.43 24.06
CA THR A 128 -11.28 -3.38 25.10
C THR A 128 -12.50 -4.17 24.68
N THR A 129 -13.29 -3.63 23.76
CA THR A 129 -14.49 -4.25 23.22
C THR A 129 -14.30 -4.52 21.74
N VAL A 130 -14.46 -5.78 21.33
CA VAL A 130 -14.40 -6.23 19.93
C VAL A 130 -15.78 -6.68 19.50
N GLU A 131 -16.33 -6.05 18.46
CA GLU A 131 -17.57 -6.50 17.81
C GLU A 131 -17.27 -7.70 16.89
N THR A 132 -18.01 -8.79 17.06
CA THR A 132 -17.83 -10.02 16.28
C THR A 132 -19.17 -10.60 15.85
N THR A 133 -19.26 -11.03 14.59
CA THR A 133 -20.45 -11.71 14.06
C THR A 133 -20.22 -13.21 14.01
N VAL A 134 -21.13 -13.95 14.62
CA VAL A 134 -21.07 -15.41 14.73
C VAL A 134 -22.18 -16.03 13.87
N PHE A 135 -21.82 -17.03 13.07
CA PHE A 135 -22.74 -17.76 12.20
C PHE A 135 -23.12 -19.09 12.84
N ALA A 136 -24.33 -19.58 12.55
CA ALA A 136 -24.87 -20.80 13.15
C ALA A 136 -23.94 -22.01 12.93
N GLY A 137 -23.54 -22.67 14.03
CA GLY A 137 -22.70 -23.86 14.00
C GLY A 137 -21.22 -23.61 13.65
N MET A 138 -20.77 -22.35 13.69
CA MET A 138 -19.37 -21.99 13.45
C MET A 138 -18.74 -21.39 14.71
N ALA A 139 -17.56 -21.88 15.09
CA ALA A 139 -16.75 -21.27 16.14
C ALA A 139 -16.07 -20.01 15.59
N ARG A 140 -16.14 -18.91 16.33
CA ARG A 140 -15.52 -17.64 15.94
C ARG A 140 -14.44 -17.28 16.96
N ALA A 141 -13.19 -17.25 16.50
CA ALA A 141 -12.04 -16.89 17.33
C ALA A 141 -11.95 -15.36 17.50
N VAL A 142 -11.94 -14.88 18.74
CA VAL A 142 -11.64 -13.48 19.08
C VAL A 142 -10.31 -13.42 19.83
N VAL A 143 -9.36 -12.64 19.30
CA VAL A 143 -8.00 -12.54 19.82
C VAL A 143 -7.78 -11.14 20.37
N PHE A 144 -7.48 -11.06 21.67
CA PHE A 144 -7.00 -9.84 22.32
C PHE A 144 -5.47 -9.90 22.40
N ALA A 145 -4.79 -8.99 21.70
CA ALA A 145 -3.34 -8.91 21.75
C ALA A 145 -2.89 -8.10 22.99
N VAL A 146 -2.50 -8.81 24.04
CA VAL A 146 -1.97 -8.23 25.27
C VAL A 146 -0.45 -8.06 25.13
N GLY A 147 0.07 -6.90 25.54
CA GLY A 147 1.50 -6.58 25.59
C GLY A 147 1.96 -6.27 27.01
N GLU A 148 3.27 -6.21 27.25
CA GLU A 148 3.77 -5.47 28.42
C GLU A 148 3.17 -4.06 28.39
N THR A 149 2.71 -3.57 29.55
CA THR A 149 2.19 -2.20 29.69
C THR A 149 3.09 -1.28 28.90
N PRO A 150 2.54 -0.47 27.96
CA PRO A 150 3.37 0.35 27.12
C PRO A 150 4.16 1.28 28.04
N LYS A 151 5.46 1.00 28.21
CA LYS A 151 6.41 2.01 28.67
C LYS A 151 6.09 3.21 27.79
N THR A 152 5.56 4.27 28.37
CA THR A 152 5.09 5.44 27.63
C THR A 152 6.21 5.87 26.71
N THR A 153 6.12 5.47 25.44
CA THR A 153 7.24 5.59 24.52
C THR A 153 7.56 7.08 24.46
N PRO A 154 8.78 7.51 24.81
CA PRO A 154 9.12 8.92 24.90
C PRO A 154 8.66 9.63 23.64
N PHE A 155 8.15 10.86 23.78
CA PHE A 155 7.65 11.62 22.61
C PHE A 155 8.69 11.68 21.49
N GLY A 156 9.98 11.81 21.84
CA GLY A 156 11.07 11.81 20.87
C GLY A 156 11.17 10.52 20.05
N GLU A 157 10.97 9.36 20.67
CA GLU A 157 10.98 8.06 19.98
C GLU A 157 9.75 7.89 19.10
N ARG A 158 8.55 8.26 19.61
CA ARG A 158 7.32 8.26 18.79
C ARG A 158 7.44 9.19 17.59
N PHE A 159 7.94 10.40 17.78
CA PHE A 159 8.17 11.35 16.71
C PHE A 159 9.19 10.82 15.68
N ALA A 160 10.31 10.28 16.14
CA ALA A 160 11.34 9.71 15.27
C ALA A 160 10.82 8.53 14.43
N GLN A 161 10.02 7.65 15.04
CA GLN A 161 9.37 6.55 14.35
C GLN A 161 8.37 7.04 13.30
N ARG A 162 7.45 7.96 13.67
CA ARG A 162 6.47 8.53 12.72
C ARG A 162 7.12 9.33 11.61
N ALA A 163 8.25 10.00 11.89
CA ALA A 163 9.03 10.67 10.86
C ALA A 163 9.63 9.67 9.85
N PHE A 164 10.17 8.54 10.30
CA PHE A 164 10.66 7.49 9.41
C PHE A 164 9.52 6.89 8.58
N THR A 165 8.40 6.52 9.20
CA THR A 165 7.21 6.02 8.50
C THR A 165 6.68 7.04 7.49
N GLY A 166 6.66 8.33 7.85
CA GLY A 166 6.27 9.43 6.98
C GLY A 166 7.20 9.62 5.79
N LEU A 167 8.51 9.48 5.99
CA LEU A 167 9.50 9.49 4.92
C LEU A 167 9.29 8.32 3.96
N LYS A 168 9.08 7.10 4.50
CA LYS A 168 8.80 5.89 3.71
C LYS A 168 7.54 6.08 2.86
N LEU A 169 6.42 6.44 3.50
CA LEU A 169 5.15 6.72 2.82
C LEU A 169 5.33 7.81 1.76
N GLY A 170 6.01 8.90 2.10
CA GLY A 170 6.26 10.01 1.20
C GLY A 170 7.09 9.62 -0.03
N MET A 171 8.08 8.74 0.13
CA MET A 171 8.86 8.19 -0.99
C MET A 171 8.05 7.23 -1.86
N ILE A 172 7.21 6.38 -1.26
CA ILE A 172 6.27 5.52 -2.00
C ILE A 172 5.33 6.37 -2.86
N ILE A 173 4.72 7.41 -2.27
CA ILE A 173 3.87 8.35 -3.00
C ILE A 173 4.68 9.09 -4.07
N ALA A 174 5.92 9.51 -3.77
CA ALA A 174 6.80 10.20 -4.72
C ALA A 174 7.05 9.36 -5.97
N MET A 175 7.23 8.04 -5.83
CA MET A 175 7.38 7.11 -6.95
C MET A 175 6.19 7.23 -7.91
N SER A 176 4.97 7.07 -7.41
CA SER A 176 3.76 7.15 -8.22
C SER A 176 3.49 8.58 -8.73
N ALA A 177 3.77 9.60 -7.92
CA ALA A 177 3.58 11.02 -8.22
C ALA A 177 4.50 11.52 -9.34
N VAL A 178 5.75 11.08 -9.40
CA VAL A 178 6.66 11.40 -10.50
C VAL A 178 6.12 10.86 -11.83
N GLY A 179 5.53 9.65 -11.81
CA GLY A 179 4.88 9.08 -12.99
C GLY A 179 3.70 9.94 -13.47
N LEU A 180 2.81 10.33 -12.56
CA LEU A 180 1.68 11.21 -12.87
C LEU A 180 2.14 12.57 -13.39
N SER A 181 3.13 13.16 -12.71
CA SER A 181 3.67 14.47 -13.08
C SER A 181 4.34 14.46 -14.45
N LEU A 182 4.96 13.34 -14.87
CA LEU A 182 5.57 13.23 -16.19
C LEU A 182 4.51 13.17 -17.29
N ILE A 183 3.44 12.41 -17.07
CA ILE A 183 2.29 12.34 -17.99
C ILE A 183 1.64 13.71 -18.11
N TYR A 184 1.31 14.34 -16.98
CA TYR A 184 0.70 15.66 -16.96
C TYR A 184 1.62 16.70 -17.62
N GLY A 185 2.90 16.74 -17.26
CA GLY A 185 3.85 17.73 -17.79
C GLY A 185 4.05 17.64 -19.30
N THR A 186 3.82 16.49 -19.94
CA THR A 186 3.95 16.35 -21.40
C THR A 186 2.65 16.41 -22.17
N THR A 187 1.50 16.15 -21.53
CA THR A 187 0.21 16.04 -22.21
C THR A 187 -0.85 17.03 -21.74
N GLY A 188 -0.63 17.69 -20.60
CA GLY A 188 -1.63 18.49 -19.90
C GLY A 188 -2.82 17.69 -19.36
N LEU A 189 -2.78 16.35 -19.47
CA LEU A 189 -3.88 15.48 -19.06
C LEU A 189 -3.72 15.06 -17.61
N VAL A 190 -4.69 15.43 -16.78
CA VAL A 190 -4.86 14.86 -15.44
C VAL A 190 -5.47 13.47 -15.56
N ASN A 191 -4.67 12.44 -15.30
CA ASN A 191 -5.10 11.04 -15.46
C ASN A 191 -5.64 10.47 -14.14
N PHE A 192 -6.96 10.44 -13.96
CA PHE A 192 -7.58 9.82 -12.78
C PHE A 192 -7.44 8.29 -12.74
N ALA A 193 -7.20 7.63 -13.89
CA ALA A 193 -6.92 6.20 -13.92
C ALA A 193 -5.51 5.84 -13.44
N HIS A 194 -4.68 6.83 -13.10
CA HIS A 194 -3.33 6.59 -12.57
C HIS A 194 -3.34 5.78 -11.27
N GLY A 195 -4.36 5.98 -10.42
CA GLY A 195 -4.55 5.16 -9.22
C GLY A 195 -4.74 3.68 -9.56
N GLU A 196 -5.49 3.36 -10.60
CA GLU A 196 -5.67 1.96 -11.01
C GLU A 196 -4.37 1.34 -11.55
N LEU A 197 -3.47 2.13 -12.14
CA LEU A 197 -2.13 1.63 -12.53
C LEU A 197 -1.28 1.26 -11.31
N VAL A 198 -1.46 1.97 -10.19
CA VAL A 198 -0.85 1.63 -8.89
C VAL A 198 -1.38 0.27 -8.41
N THR A 199 -2.70 0.12 -8.31
CA THR A 199 -3.33 -1.16 -7.91
C THR A 199 -2.92 -2.30 -8.85
N PHE A 200 -2.98 -2.06 -10.16
CA PHE A 200 -2.66 -3.07 -11.17
C PHE A 200 -1.23 -3.57 -11.05
N GLY A 201 -0.25 -2.70 -10.78
CA GLY A 201 1.12 -3.12 -10.52
C GLY A 201 1.24 -4.05 -9.31
N ALA A 202 0.59 -3.70 -8.20
CA ALA A 202 0.59 -4.50 -6.99
C ALA A 202 -0.03 -5.89 -7.21
N VAL A 203 -1.22 -5.93 -7.82
CA VAL A 203 -1.98 -7.15 -8.09
C VAL A 203 -1.28 -8.07 -9.08
N ILE A 204 -0.69 -7.54 -10.15
CA ILE A 204 0.03 -8.38 -11.12
C ILE A 204 1.31 -8.95 -10.50
N ALA A 205 2.05 -8.16 -9.71
CA ALA A 205 3.19 -8.70 -8.97
C ALA A 205 2.75 -9.80 -7.98
N TRP A 206 1.60 -9.63 -7.34
CA TRP A 206 1.06 -10.64 -6.41
C TRP A 206 0.67 -11.91 -7.14
N TYR A 207 -0.02 -11.75 -8.27
CA TYR A 207 -0.39 -12.85 -9.13
C TYR A 207 0.84 -13.67 -9.53
N PHE A 208 1.93 -13.04 -9.98
CA PHE A 208 3.17 -13.76 -10.30
C PHE A 208 3.88 -14.34 -9.06
N ASN A 209 3.80 -13.68 -7.91
CA ASN A 209 4.41 -14.14 -6.67
C ASN A 209 3.69 -15.35 -6.06
N THR A 210 2.38 -15.51 -6.31
CA THR A 210 1.60 -16.65 -5.82
C THR A 210 1.35 -17.75 -6.86
N SER A 211 1.45 -17.44 -8.16
CA SER A 211 1.20 -18.40 -9.24
C SER A 211 2.48 -19.14 -9.66
N TRP A 212 2.32 -20.24 -10.42
CA TRP A 212 3.41 -21.06 -11.00
C TRP A 212 4.52 -21.47 -10.01
N GLY A 213 4.15 -21.88 -8.81
CA GLY A 213 5.10 -22.38 -7.81
C GLY A 213 5.77 -21.31 -6.95
N GLY A 214 5.30 -20.06 -7.02
CA GLY A 214 5.69 -18.99 -6.11
C GLY A 214 7.00 -18.31 -6.51
N LEU A 215 6.96 -17.50 -7.58
CA LEU A 215 8.14 -16.74 -7.99
C LEU A 215 8.56 -15.77 -6.87
N ASN A 216 9.86 -15.67 -6.61
CA ASN A 216 10.38 -14.66 -5.69
C ASN A 216 9.86 -13.26 -6.07
N LEU A 217 9.43 -12.49 -5.08
CA LEU A 217 8.81 -11.18 -5.23
C LEU A 217 9.62 -10.23 -6.11
N VAL A 218 10.95 -10.30 -6.09
CA VAL A 218 11.80 -9.46 -6.95
C VAL A 218 11.55 -9.73 -8.44
N VAL A 219 11.44 -11.00 -8.80
CA VAL A 219 11.16 -11.45 -10.18
C VAL A 219 9.70 -11.15 -10.52
N ALA A 220 8.79 -11.39 -9.58
CA ALA A 220 7.37 -11.10 -9.74
C ALA A 220 7.12 -9.59 -9.92
N ALA A 221 7.80 -8.73 -9.15
CA ALA A 221 7.77 -7.28 -9.27
C ALA A 221 8.35 -6.81 -10.59
N ALA A 222 9.45 -7.40 -11.05
CA ALA A 222 10.04 -7.13 -12.37
C ALA A 222 9.04 -7.44 -13.51
N LEU A 223 8.37 -8.60 -13.46
CA LEU A 223 7.35 -8.96 -14.43
C LEU A 223 6.13 -8.05 -14.34
N GLY A 224 5.65 -7.76 -13.12
CA GLY A 224 4.55 -6.82 -12.88
C GLY A 224 4.85 -5.43 -13.42
N LEU A 225 6.09 -4.97 -13.29
CA LEU A 225 6.53 -3.70 -13.83
C LEU A 225 6.49 -3.67 -15.37
N ILE A 226 6.93 -4.76 -16.02
CA ILE A 226 6.89 -4.89 -17.49
C ILE A 226 5.43 -4.88 -17.97
N VAL A 227 4.55 -5.64 -17.31
CA VAL A 227 3.13 -5.71 -17.67
C VAL A 227 2.44 -4.36 -17.42
N CYS A 228 2.76 -3.66 -16.33
CA CYS A 228 2.22 -2.33 -16.05
C CYS A 228 2.72 -1.28 -17.06
N GLY A 229 4.00 -1.33 -17.45
CA GLY A 229 4.54 -0.51 -18.53
C GLY A 229 3.87 -0.79 -19.89
N ALA A 230 3.62 -2.07 -20.20
CA ALA A 230 2.90 -2.47 -21.39
C ALA A 230 1.44 -1.98 -21.37
N LEU A 231 0.77 -2.03 -20.22
CA LEU A 231 -0.56 -1.44 -20.04
C LEU A 231 -0.53 0.07 -20.28
N GLY A 232 0.42 0.80 -19.70
CA GLY A 232 0.60 2.24 -19.94
C GLY A 232 0.83 2.59 -21.41
N ALA A 233 1.68 1.82 -22.09
CA ALA A 233 1.90 1.93 -23.54
C ALA A 233 0.62 1.62 -24.34
N GLY A 234 -0.15 0.61 -23.93
CA GLY A 234 -1.43 0.23 -24.53
C GLY A 234 -2.50 1.31 -24.36
N LEU A 235 -2.60 1.91 -23.18
CA LEU A 235 -3.51 3.02 -22.92
C LEU A 235 -3.15 4.25 -23.76
N GLU A 236 -1.87 4.61 -23.85
CA GLU A 236 -1.42 5.71 -24.73
C GLU A 236 -1.77 5.41 -26.18
N SER A 237 -1.31 4.28 -26.71
CA SER A 237 -1.33 4.03 -28.15
C SER A 237 -2.70 3.58 -28.67
N GLY A 238 -3.45 2.85 -27.84
CA GLY A 238 -4.74 2.27 -28.17
C GLY A 238 -5.93 3.15 -27.79
N LEU A 239 -5.82 3.96 -26.74
CA LEU A 239 -6.93 4.80 -26.25
C LEU A 239 -6.64 6.29 -26.44
N PHE A 240 -5.65 6.85 -25.74
CA PHE A 240 -5.49 8.30 -25.67
C PHE A 240 -5.01 8.92 -26.99
N ARG A 241 -4.04 8.30 -27.66
CA ARG A 241 -3.47 8.83 -28.91
C ARG A 241 -4.49 8.85 -30.06
N PRO A 242 -5.30 7.80 -30.31
CA PRO A 242 -6.39 7.89 -31.30
C PRO A 242 -7.42 8.96 -30.97
N LEU A 243 -7.78 9.12 -29.68
CA LEU A 243 -8.72 10.14 -29.23
C LEU A 243 -8.18 11.56 -29.44
N GLN A 244 -6.90 11.79 -29.14
CA GLN A 244 -6.24 13.07 -29.42
C GLN A 244 -6.16 13.38 -30.93
N ARG A 245 -5.94 12.36 -31.79
CA ARG A 245 -6.00 12.56 -33.26
C ARG A 245 -7.38 12.99 -33.75
N ARG A 246 -8.45 12.57 -33.04
CA ARG A 246 -9.83 13.03 -33.27
C ARG A 246 -10.12 14.42 -32.69
N ARG A 247 -9.10 15.10 -32.13
CA ARG A 247 -9.18 16.45 -31.56
C ARG A 247 -10.19 16.58 -30.40
N LEU A 248 -10.32 15.52 -29.59
CA LEU A 248 -11.06 15.61 -28.34
C LEU A 248 -10.40 16.62 -27.39
N GLY A 249 -11.24 17.41 -26.70
CA GLY A 249 -10.77 18.42 -25.75
C GLY A 249 -10.20 17.78 -24.48
N VAL A 250 -9.33 18.51 -23.77
CA VAL A 250 -8.69 18.04 -22.53
C VAL A 250 -9.73 17.60 -21.50
N PHE A 251 -10.81 18.36 -21.33
CA PHE A 251 -11.90 18.01 -20.42
C PHE A 251 -12.54 16.65 -20.75
N GLN A 252 -12.75 16.35 -22.03
CA GLN A 252 -13.31 15.06 -22.47
C GLN A 252 -12.35 13.92 -22.16
N LEU A 253 -11.03 14.12 -22.34
CA LEU A 253 -10.02 13.14 -21.98
C LEU A 253 -9.98 12.90 -20.46
N VAL A 254 -10.14 13.94 -19.63
CA VAL A 254 -10.25 13.79 -18.17
C VAL A 254 -11.45 12.93 -17.80
N VAL A 255 -12.64 13.18 -18.36
CA VAL A 255 -13.83 12.35 -18.14
C VAL A 255 -13.59 10.89 -18.54
N ILE A 256 -12.88 10.66 -19.65
CA ILE A 256 -12.49 9.31 -20.07
C ILE A 256 -11.57 8.63 -19.04
N THR A 257 -10.64 9.37 -18.43
CA THR A 257 -9.77 8.80 -17.37
C THR A 257 -10.56 8.42 -16.12
N ILE A 258 -11.63 9.15 -15.78
CA ILE A 258 -12.52 8.82 -14.66
C ILE A 258 -13.28 7.53 -14.99
N GLY A 259 -13.88 7.44 -16.19
CA GLY A 259 -14.54 6.22 -16.65
C GLY A 259 -13.60 5.02 -16.72
N LEU A 260 -12.36 5.24 -17.16
CA LEU A 260 -11.31 4.22 -17.20
C LEU A 260 -10.89 3.79 -15.77
N SER A 261 -10.88 4.71 -14.80
CA SER A 261 -10.61 4.35 -13.39
C SER A 261 -11.67 3.42 -12.84
N LEU A 262 -12.96 3.75 -13.05
CA LEU A 262 -14.06 2.88 -12.64
C LEU A 262 -13.96 1.51 -13.33
N LEU A 263 -13.78 1.50 -14.65
CA LEU A 263 -13.67 0.26 -15.42
C LEU A 263 -12.47 -0.58 -14.99
N GLY A 264 -11.30 0.05 -14.80
CA GLY A 264 -10.07 -0.61 -14.37
C GLY A 264 -10.24 -1.26 -13.00
N ARG A 265 -10.86 -0.56 -12.06
CA ARG A 265 -11.13 -1.09 -10.73
C ARG A 265 -12.04 -2.31 -10.74
N GLN A 266 -13.15 -2.21 -11.47
CA GLN A 266 -14.09 -3.32 -11.58
C GLN A 266 -13.48 -4.50 -12.33
N ALA A 267 -12.65 -4.24 -13.34
CA ALA A 267 -11.90 -5.29 -14.03
C ALA A 267 -10.93 -6.01 -13.08
N ILE A 268 -10.16 -5.27 -12.27
CA ILE A 268 -9.26 -5.87 -11.28
C ILE A 268 -10.03 -6.77 -10.32
N GLN A 269 -11.15 -6.30 -9.76
CA GLN A 269 -11.97 -7.11 -8.86
C GLN A 269 -12.57 -8.35 -9.54
N LEU A 270 -13.04 -8.21 -10.78
CA LEU A 270 -13.64 -9.32 -11.52
C LEU A 270 -12.62 -10.43 -11.84
N PHE A 271 -11.37 -10.07 -12.16
CA PHE A 271 -10.33 -11.05 -12.51
C PHE A 271 -9.52 -11.58 -11.33
N PHE A 272 -9.30 -10.77 -10.29
CA PHE A 272 -8.39 -11.09 -9.18
C PHE A 272 -9.09 -11.22 -7.81
N GLY A 273 -10.37 -10.85 -7.71
CA GLY A 273 -11.14 -10.88 -6.47
C GLY A 273 -11.17 -9.55 -5.73
N ALA A 274 -12.05 -9.45 -4.73
CA ALA A 274 -12.24 -8.26 -3.89
C ALA A 274 -11.49 -8.34 -2.53
N GLU A 275 -10.93 -9.52 -2.22
CA GLU A 275 -10.32 -9.81 -0.92
C GLU A 275 -8.89 -9.27 -0.85
N PRO A 276 -8.50 -8.54 0.21
CA PRO A 276 -7.12 -8.14 0.44
C PRO A 276 -6.21 -9.35 0.60
N ARG A 277 -5.04 -9.32 -0.07
CA ARG A 277 -4.08 -10.44 0.00
C ARG A 277 -2.64 -9.96 0.16
N PRO A 278 -1.85 -10.60 1.03
CA PRO A 278 -0.43 -10.28 1.17
C PRO A 278 0.40 -10.92 0.05
N TYR A 279 1.62 -10.41 -0.13
CA TYR A 279 2.68 -11.15 -0.82
C TYR A 279 3.10 -12.39 -0.01
N VAL A 280 3.67 -13.40 -0.67
CA VAL A 280 4.23 -14.59 -0.01
C VAL A 280 5.54 -14.25 0.69
N ASP A 281 6.40 -13.46 0.04
CA ASP A 281 7.72 -13.11 0.56
C ASP A 281 7.68 -11.92 1.53
N TYR A 282 8.67 -11.87 2.42
CA TYR A 282 8.98 -10.75 3.33
C TYR A 282 7.83 -10.32 4.28
N GLN A 283 6.87 -11.21 4.54
CA GLN A 283 5.76 -10.95 5.47
C GLN A 283 6.22 -10.86 6.92
N VAL A 284 7.05 -11.81 7.34
CA VAL A 284 7.62 -11.87 8.70
C VAL A 284 9.11 -11.61 8.60
N GLN A 285 9.59 -10.59 9.30
CA GLN A 285 11.00 -10.24 9.38
C GLN A 285 11.34 -9.76 10.78
N ASP A 286 12.55 -10.08 11.21
CA ASP A 286 13.08 -9.53 12.45
C ASP A 286 13.23 -8.01 12.33
N ARG A 287 12.69 -7.32 13.34
CA ARG A 287 12.78 -5.88 13.46
C ARG A 287 14.19 -5.50 13.91
N TRP A 288 14.78 -4.51 13.25
CA TRP A 288 16.02 -3.89 13.68
C TRP A 288 15.70 -2.67 14.53
N ASP A 289 16.05 -2.75 15.82
CA ASP A 289 15.90 -1.66 16.77
C ASP A 289 17.19 -0.83 16.83
N PHE A 290 17.08 0.43 16.42
CA PHE A 290 18.14 1.43 16.47
C PHE A 290 17.77 2.54 17.46
N GLY A 291 17.47 2.17 18.71
CA GLY A 291 17.02 3.13 19.74
C GLY A 291 15.65 3.73 19.37
N PRO A 292 15.56 5.02 18.97
CA PRO A 292 14.29 5.65 18.62
C PRO A 292 13.64 5.15 17.32
N TRP A 293 14.37 4.39 16.50
CA TRP A 293 13.84 3.83 15.27
C TRP A 293 13.73 2.33 15.34
N ALA A 294 12.66 1.85 14.75
CA ALA A 294 12.41 0.46 14.54
C ALA A 294 12.02 0.24 13.11
N VAL A 295 12.87 -0.50 12.42
CA VAL A 295 12.76 -0.67 10.98
C VAL A 295 12.91 -2.14 10.65
N THR A 296 12.15 -2.58 9.65
CA THR A 296 12.32 -3.92 9.09
C THR A 296 13.26 -3.86 7.88
N PRO A 297 13.96 -4.96 7.54
CA PRO A 297 14.81 -5.02 6.36
C PRO A 297 14.06 -4.63 5.07
N ARG A 298 12.78 -5.01 4.93
CA ARG A 298 11.94 -4.63 3.79
C ARG A 298 11.69 -3.13 3.69
N GLU A 299 11.55 -2.42 4.81
CA GLU A 299 11.34 -0.96 4.80
C GLU A 299 12.59 -0.24 4.34
N VAL A 300 13.76 -0.66 4.83
CA VAL A 300 15.05 -0.11 4.40
C VAL A 300 15.29 -0.40 2.92
N ALA A 301 15.02 -1.63 2.46
CA ALA A 301 15.13 -2.00 1.06
C ALA A 301 14.16 -1.21 0.16
N THR A 302 12.93 -0.98 0.63
CA THR A 302 11.92 -0.16 -0.06
C THR A 302 12.40 1.27 -0.23
N VAL A 303 12.79 1.93 0.87
CA VAL A 303 13.33 3.29 0.87
C VAL A 303 14.55 3.41 -0.05
N ALA A 304 15.50 2.49 0.06
CA ALA A 304 16.72 2.49 -0.74
C ALA A 304 16.41 2.30 -2.24
N THR A 305 15.55 1.35 -2.59
CA THR A 305 15.18 1.08 -3.97
C THR A 305 14.45 2.27 -4.59
N ILE A 306 13.53 2.90 -3.85
CA ILE A 306 12.83 4.10 -4.30
C ILE A 306 13.83 5.24 -4.54
N ALA A 307 14.74 5.50 -3.60
CA ALA A 307 15.76 6.54 -3.74
C ALA A 307 16.62 6.32 -5.00
N VAL A 308 17.06 5.08 -5.26
CA VAL A 308 17.83 4.75 -6.46
C VAL A 308 17.01 4.95 -7.73
N VAL A 309 15.77 4.43 -7.79
CA VAL A 309 14.92 4.58 -8.99
C VAL A 309 14.60 6.05 -9.26
N LEU A 310 14.27 6.85 -8.24
CA LEU A 310 14.04 8.28 -8.39
C LEU A 310 15.30 9.02 -8.84
N ALA A 311 16.49 8.67 -8.32
CA ALA A 311 17.75 9.23 -8.77
C ALA A 311 18.02 8.91 -10.25
N VAL A 312 17.74 7.68 -10.68
CA VAL A 312 17.88 7.26 -12.09
C VAL A 312 16.95 8.04 -13.01
N VAL A 313 15.69 8.19 -12.60
CA VAL A 313 14.71 9.00 -13.34
C VAL A 313 15.18 10.45 -13.41
N ALA A 314 15.62 11.04 -12.30
CA ALA A 314 16.13 12.41 -12.23
C ALA A 314 17.33 12.61 -13.18
N ILE A 315 18.34 11.76 -13.09
CA ILE A 315 19.54 11.79 -13.95
C ILE A 315 19.14 11.65 -15.42
N THR A 316 18.23 10.74 -15.72
CA THR A 316 17.75 10.52 -17.11
C THR A 316 17.01 11.73 -17.63
N LEU A 317 16.14 12.35 -16.84
CA LEU A 317 15.44 13.55 -17.25
C LEU A 317 16.41 14.72 -17.42
N GLN A 318 17.41 14.90 -16.56
CA GLN A 318 18.35 16.02 -16.67
C GLN A 318 19.31 15.86 -17.85
N LEU A 319 20.00 14.72 -17.93
CA LEU A 319 21.21 14.55 -18.75
C LEU A 319 20.95 13.87 -20.10
N SER A 320 19.83 13.16 -20.26
CA SER A 320 19.60 12.38 -21.49
C SER A 320 18.97 13.19 -22.63
N ARG A 321 19.11 12.67 -23.86
CA ARG A 321 18.41 13.21 -25.04
C ARG A 321 16.90 13.06 -24.93
N PHE A 322 16.43 11.99 -24.27
CA PHE A 322 15.01 11.79 -23.99
C PHE A 322 14.50 12.91 -23.09
N GLY A 323 15.19 13.19 -21.98
CA GLY A 323 14.81 14.27 -21.07
C GLY A 323 14.79 15.66 -21.72
N LYS A 324 15.72 15.95 -22.63
CA LYS A 324 15.67 17.18 -23.45
C LYS A 324 14.44 17.22 -24.37
N ALA A 325 14.09 16.09 -24.99
CA ALA A 325 12.90 16.00 -25.83
C ALA A 325 11.62 16.14 -25.00
N THR A 326 11.55 15.52 -23.81
CA THR A 326 10.43 15.65 -22.87
C THR A 326 10.20 17.11 -22.47
N ARG A 327 11.25 17.84 -22.09
CA ARG A 327 11.14 19.27 -21.77
C ARG A 327 10.67 20.10 -22.97
N ALA A 328 11.23 19.87 -24.16
CA ALA A 328 10.80 20.58 -25.36
C ALA A 328 9.32 20.33 -25.70
N VAL A 329 8.83 19.10 -25.50
CA VAL A 329 7.41 18.74 -25.70
C VAL A 329 6.51 19.42 -24.66
N ALA A 330 6.95 19.45 -23.40
CA ALA A 330 6.26 20.11 -22.30
C ALA A 330 6.16 21.63 -22.49
N ASP A 331 7.22 22.27 -23.00
CA ASP A 331 7.26 23.71 -23.24
C ASP A 331 6.33 24.11 -24.40
N ASN A 332 6.48 23.47 -25.56
CA ASN A 332 5.60 23.70 -26.70
C ASN A 332 5.62 22.52 -27.68
N THR A 333 4.52 21.77 -27.69
CA THR A 333 4.39 20.56 -28.52
C THR A 333 4.50 20.84 -30.02
N ASP A 334 4.02 21.97 -30.52
CA ASP A 334 4.05 22.27 -31.96
C ASP A 334 5.44 22.72 -32.42
N LEU A 335 6.13 23.56 -31.64
CA LEU A 335 7.52 23.92 -31.90
C LEU A 335 8.44 22.69 -31.83
N ALA A 336 8.19 21.78 -30.89
CA ALA A 336 8.92 20.51 -30.79
C ALA A 336 8.78 19.67 -32.07
N ARG A 337 7.59 19.60 -32.68
CA ARG A 337 7.37 18.91 -33.96
C ARG A 337 8.14 19.56 -35.10
N VAL A 338 8.14 20.89 -35.19
CA VAL A 338 8.90 21.64 -36.21
C VAL A 338 10.41 21.42 -36.05
N ALA A 339 10.90 21.29 -34.82
CA ALA A 339 12.28 20.94 -34.50
C ALA A 339 12.63 19.46 -34.79
N GLY A 340 11.71 18.66 -35.32
CA GLY A 340 11.91 17.26 -35.70
C GLY A 340 11.82 16.26 -34.54
N ILE A 341 11.27 16.67 -33.39
CA ILE A 341 11.02 15.77 -32.26
C ILE A 341 9.77 14.94 -32.54
N ASP A 342 9.90 13.61 -32.47
CA ASP A 342 8.77 12.70 -32.53
C ASP A 342 7.99 12.74 -31.21
N VAL A 343 7.06 13.68 -31.11
CA VAL A 343 6.20 13.90 -29.93
C VAL A 343 5.49 12.63 -29.52
N ASN A 344 4.93 11.89 -30.48
CA ASN A 344 4.19 10.67 -30.20
C ASN A 344 5.08 9.64 -29.49
N ARG A 345 6.34 9.50 -29.93
CA ARG A 345 7.28 8.59 -29.27
C ARG A 345 7.65 9.08 -27.87
N VAL A 346 7.81 10.39 -27.67
CA VAL A 346 8.08 10.96 -26.34
C VAL A 346 6.92 10.66 -25.40
N VAL A 347 5.68 10.94 -25.82
CA VAL A 347 4.46 10.69 -25.02
C VAL A 347 4.30 9.20 -24.73
N LEU A 348 4.47 8.31 -25.71
CA LEU A 348 4.42 6.86 -25.50
C LEU A 348 5.42 6.41 -24.41
N ILE A 349 6.68 6.83 -24.50
CA ILE A 349 7.71 6.47 -23.51
C ILE A 349 7.37 7.04 -22.13
N VAL A 350 6.85 8.27 -22.07
CA VAL A 350 6.40 8.89 -20.82
C VAL A 350 5.26 8.09 -20.19
N TRP A 351 4.27 7.66 -20.96
CA TRP A 351 3.16 6.83 -20.47
C TRP A 351 3.63 5.47 -19.99
N THR A 352 4.57 4.83 -20.70
CA THR A 352 5.19 3.57 -20.27
C THR A 352 5.91 3.75 -18.93
N ILE A 353 6.81 4.74 -18.82
CA ILE A 353 7.56 5.00 -17.58
C ILE A 353 6.62 5.41 -16.46
N GLY A 354 5.64 6.26 -16.74
CA GLY A 354 4.67 6.73 -15.75
C GLY A 354 3.85 5.60 -15.15
N ALA A 355 3.39 4.66 -15.98
CA ALA A 355 2.70 3.45 -15.52
C ALA A 355 3.62 2.52 -14.73
N MET A 356 4.88 2.34 -15.17
CA MET A 356 5.86 1.56 -14.42
C MET A 356 6.11 2.15 -13.03
N LEU A 357 6.34 3.45 -12.93
CA LEU A 357 6.55 4.12 -11.64
C LEU A 357 5.29 4.02 -10.75
N ALA A 358 4.09 4.17 -11.32
CA ALA A 358 2.84 3.96 -10.61
C ALA A 358 2.75 2.54 -10.04
N GLY A 359 2.95 1.53 -10.89
CA GLY A 359 2.88 0.13 -10.51
C GLY A 359 3.94 -0.25 -9.48
N LEU A 360 5.17 0.28 -9.60
CA LEU A 360 6.22 0.06 -8.62
C LEU A 360 5.87 0.66 -7.25
N GLY A 361 5.27 1.86 -7.23
CA GLY A 361 4.73 2.43 -5.99
C GLY A 361 3.67 1.52 -5.37
N GLY A 362 2.78 0.94 -6.17
CA GLY A 362 1.77 -0.01 -5.71
C GLY A 362 2.36 -1.28 -5.13
N ILE A 363 3.40 -1.84 -5.76
CA ILE A 363 4.12 -3.00 -5.26
C ILE A 363 4.73 -2.73 -3.88
N PHE A 364 5.33 -1.55 -3.67
CA PHE A 364 5.87 -1.21 -2.36
C PHE A 364 4.79 -1.00 -1.30
N VAL A 365 3.62 -0.48 -1.66
CA VAL A 365 2.48 -0.38 -0.74
C VAL A 365 2.01 -1.78 -0.36
N GLY A 366 1.87 -2.68 -1.34
CA GLY A 366 1.49 -4.08 -1.13
C GLY A 366 2.51 -4.88 -0.30
N LEU A 367 3.75 -4.39 -0.18
CA LEU A 367 4.78 -4.96 0.68
C LEU A 367 4.66 -4.49 2.13
N ASP A 368 4.07 -3.31 2.34
CA ASP A 368 3.82 -2.72 3.65
C ASP A 368 2.45 -3.11 4.24
N ALA A 369 1.46 -3.35 3.37
CA ALA A 369 0.09 -3.69 3.73
C ALA A 369 -0.53 -4.65 2.71
N ASP A 370 -1.64 -5.28 3.06
CA ASP A 370 -2.35 -6.18 2.13
C ASP A 370 -2.79 -5.47 0.85
N ILE A 371 -2.79 -6.22 -0.25
CA ILE A 371 -3.13 -5.71 -1.57
C ILE A 371 -4.64 -5.68 -1.70
N ASP A 372 -5.21 -4.56 -1.28
CA ASP A 372 -6.63 -4.23 -1.48
C ASP A 372 -6.87 -3.76 -2.93
N PRO A 373 -7.86 -4.27 -3.67
CA PRO A 373 -8.25 -3.76 -4.99
C PRO A 373 -8.63 -2.26 -5.05
N TYR A 374 -8.89 -1.61 -3.90
CA TYR A 374 -9.13 -0.18 -3.76
C TYR A 374 -7.88 0.63 -3.37
N LEU A 375 -6.74 -0.02 -3.14
CA LEU A 375 -5.48 0.60 -2.71
C LEU A 375 -5.10 1.83 -3.55
N GLY A 376 -5.09 1.70 -4.87
CA GLY A 376 -4.68 2.77 -5.77
C GLY A 376 -5.60 3.98 -5.75
N PHE A 377 -6.89 3.79 -5.45
CA PHE A 377 -7.84 4.89 -5.29
C PHE A 377 -7.61 5.68 -4.00
N GLN A 378 -7.35 4.97 -2.91
CA GLN A 378 -7.04 5.59 -1.62
C GLN A 378 -5.76 6.41 -1.74
N LEU A 379 -4.74 5.87 -2.42
CA LEU A 379 -3.47 6.58 -2.66
C LEU A 379 -3.59 7.72 -3.67
N LEU A 380 -4.56 7.68 -4.58
CA LEU A 380 -4.72 8.69 -5.62
C LEU A 380 -4.82 10.09 -5.03
N LEU A 381 -5.53 10.26 -3.90
CA LEU A 381 -5.61 11.52 -3.17
C LEU A 381 -4.23 12.01 -2.71
N LEU A 382 -3.40 11.13 -2.14
CA LEU A 382 -2.08 11.48 -1.62
C LEU A 382 -1.11 11.78 -2.76
N ILE A 383 -1.24 11.05 -3.87
CA ILE A 383 -0.48 11.30 -5.10
C ILE A 383 -0.83 12.70 -5.63
N PHE A 384 -2.11 13.04 -5.74
CA PHE A 384 -2.54 14.38 -6.16
C PHE A 384 -2.09 15.47 -5.20
N ALA A 385 -2.28 15.28 -3.89
CA ALA A 385 -1.80 16.21 -2.87
C ALA A 385 -0.29 16.43 -2.99
N GLY A 386 0.49 15.38 -3.21
CA GLY A 386 1.94 15.48 -3.40
C GLY A 386 2.33 16.23 -4.67
N VAL A 387 1.69 15.91 -5.80
CA VAL A 387 1.96 16.58 -7.09
C VAL A 387 1.53 18.05 -7.06
N GLU A 388 0.37 18.36 -6.50
CA GLU A 388 -0.15 19.73 -6.44
C GLU A 388 0.63 20.60 -5.46
N LEU A 389 0.96 20.07 -4.27
CA LEU A 389 1.88 20.74 -3.34
C LEU A 389 3.24 20.97 -4.00
N GLY A 390 3.75 19.98 -4.72
CA GLY A 390 5.00 20.05 -5.46
C GLY A 390 4.99 21.05 -6.62
N GLY A 391 3.86 21.21 -7.29
CA GLY A 391 3.72 21.91 -8.55
C GLY A 391 3.57 20.94 -9.71
N LEU A 392 2.38 20.97 -10.32
CA LEU A 392 1.99 20.12 -11.44
C LEU A 392 3.00 20.18 -12.59
N GLY A 393 3.33 19.01 -13.16
CA GLY A 393 4.22 18.90 -14.32
C GLY A 393 5.71 18.93 -13.99
N THR A 394 6.10 19.09 -12.72
CA THR A 394 7.50 19.06 -12.29
C THR A 394 7.83 17.77 -11.52
N ALA A 395 8.72 16.93 -12.06
CA ALA A 395 9.13 15.69 -11.40
C ALA A 395 9.81 15.95 -10.03
N TYR A 396 10.63 17.00 -9.93
CA TYR A 396 11.27 17.39 -8.65
C TYR A 396 10.27 17.90 -7.64
N GLY A 397 9.31 18.72 -8.07
CA GLY A 397 8.23 19.20 -7.21
C GLY A 397 7.43 18.04 -6.68
N ALA A 398 7.05 17.08 -7.54
CA ALA A 398 6.32 15.88 -7.12
C ALA A 398 7.05 15.10 -6.02
N VAL A 399 8.37 14.90 -6.11
CA VAL A 399 9.14 14.22 -5.04
C VAL A 399 9.07 14.98 -3.73
N VAL A 400 9.37 16.28 -3.74
CA VAL A 400 9.39 17.10 -2.51
C VAL A 400 7.99 17.19 -1.91
N GLY A 401 6.97 17.44 -2.73
CA GLY A 401 5.58 17.52 -2.31
C GLY A 401 5.09 16.20 -1.72
N SER A 402 5.36 15.06 -2.35
CA SER A 402 4.98 13.74 -1.81
C SER A 402 5.69 13.42 -0.50
N VAL A 403 6.97 13.77 -0.35
CA VAL A 403 7.69 13.60 0.93
C VAL A 403 7.08 14.46 2.04
N LEU A 404 6.75 15.72 1.75
CA LEU A 404 6.06 16.60 2.71
C LEU A 404 4.67 16.07 3.08
N ILE A 405 3.91 15.55 2.11
CA ILE A 405 2.61 14.93 2.37
C ILE A 405 2.77 13.65 3.21
N GLY A 406 3.77 12.83 2.95
CA GLY A 406 4.06 11.63 3.76
C GLY A 406 4.38 11.99 5.21
N PHE A 407 5.24 12.99 5.43
CA PHE A 407 5.52 13.51 6.77
C PHE A 407 4.27 14.08 7.43
N ALA A 408 3.52 14.94 6.75
CA ALA A 408 2.31 15.54 7.30
C ALA A 408 1.28 14.46 7.68
N THR A 409 1.11 13.44 6.84
CA THR A 409 0.18 12.32 7.10
C THR A 409 0.59 11.55 8.34
N GLU A 410 1.84 11.07 8.42
CA GLU A 410 2.25 10.18 9.52
C GLU A 410 2.52 10.93 10.82
N ILE A 411 3.11 12.14 10.79
CA ILE A 411 3.35 12.93 12.00
C ILE A 411 2.02 13.43 12.59
N SER A 412 1.00 13.71 11.77
CA SER A 412 -0.31 14.14 12.28
C SER A 412 -0.94 13.13 13.25
N THR A 413 -0.66 11.84 13.07
CA THR A 413 -1.18 10.76 13.94
C THR A 413 -0.71 10.84 15.39
N LEU A 414 0.22 11.75 15.72
CA LEU A 414 0.58 12.07 17.10
C LEU A 414 -0.48 12.92 17.82
N TRP A 415 -1.32 13.65 17.07
CA TRP A 415 -2.36 14.53 17.62
C TRP A 415 -3.77 14.19 17.15
N ILE A 416 -3.90 13.47 16.04
CA ILE A 416 -5.19 13.04 15.49
C ILE A 416 -5.27 11.52 15.45
N SER A 417 -6.50 11.00 15.46
CA SER A 417 -6.73 9.56 15.33
C SER A 417 -6.19 9.03 14.00
N PRO A 418 -5.54 7.84 13.96
CA PRO A 418 -5.01 7.25 12.73
C PRO A 418 -6.04 7.09 11.59
N GLU A 419 -7.32 6.92 11.91
CA GLU A 419 -8.43 6.83 10.96
C GLU A 419 -8.63 8.14 10.20
N LEU A 420 -8.25 9.28 10.81
CA LEU A 420 -8.35 10.61 10.24
C LEU A 420 -7.09 11.04 9.48
N LYS A 421 -6.06 10.18 9.36
CA LYS A 421 -4.78 10.56 8.74
C LYS A 421 -4.93 11.07 7.30
N PHE A 422 -5.92 10.59 6.55
CA PHE A 422 -6.19 11.01 5.18
C PHE A 422 -6.87 12.38 5.05
N VAL A 423 -7.39 12.95 6.14
CA VAL A 423 -7.91 14.32 6.19
C VAL A 423 -6.78 15.34 5.97
N VAL A 424 -5.55 15.02 6.42
CA VAL A 424 -4.42 15.94 6.34
C VAL A 424 -3.97 16.21 4.89
N PRO A 425 -3.71 15.19 4.04
CA PRO A 425 -3.45 15.41 2.62
C PRO A 425 -4.54 16.21 1.92
N LEU A 426 -5.82 15.95 2.23
CA LEU A 426 -6.95 16.69 1.66
C LEU A 426 -6.95 18.17 2.09
N ALA A 427 -6.71 18.45 3.36
CA ALA A 427 -6.62 19.81 3.87
C ALA A 427 -5.45 20.58 3.24
N VAL A 428 -4.29 19.93 3.09
CA VAL A 428 -3.12 20.50 2.41
C VAL A 428 -3.44 20.79 0.95
N LEU A 429 -4.10 19.87 0.24
CA LEU A 429 -4.55 20.04 -1.13
C LEU A 429 -5.44 21.29 -1.28
N ILE A 430 -6.48 21.41 -0.45
CA ILE A 430 -7.39 22.59 -0.44
C ILE A 430 -6.60 23.87 -0.17
N LEU A 431 -5.71 23.86 0.81
CA LEU A 431 -4.91 25.03 1.20
C LEU A 431 -3.98 25.48 0.07
N VAL A 432 -3.31 24.54 -0.61
CA VAL A 432 -2.45 24.83 -1.75
C VAL A 432 -3.26 25.42 -2.89
N LEU A 433 -4.43 24.86 -3.21
CA LEU A 433 -5.28 25.40 -4.27
C LEU A 433 -5.78 26.83 -3.97
N LEU A 434 -6.08 27.14 -2.71
CA LEU A 434 -6.52 28.47 -2.30
C LEU A 434 -5.39 29.51 -2.27
N LEU A 435 -4.22 29.13 -1.75
CA LEU A 435 -3.12 30.08 -1.51
C LEU A 435 -2.12 30.15 -2.66
N ARG A 436 -1.86 29.03 -3.34
CA ARG A 436 -0.81 28.90 -4.34
C ARG A 436 -1.11 27.77 -5.33
N PRO A 437 -2.07 27.94 -6.26
CA PRO A 437 -2.52 26.88 -7.19
C PRO A 437 -1.44 26.37 -8.16
N GLN A 438 -0.29 27.06 -8.26
CA GLN A 438 0.88 26.58 -9.01
C GLN A 438 1.77 25.62 -8.20
N GLY A 439 1.50 25.40 -6.91
CA GLY A 439 2.36 24.61 -6.02
C GLY A 439 3.68 25.30 -5.67
N LEU A 440 4.57 24.57 -4.98
CA LEU A 440 5.84 25.09 -4.48
C LEU A 440 6.85 25.39 -5.61
N PHE A 441 6.89 24.52 -6.62
CA PHE A 441 7.86 24.59 -7.74
C PHE A 441 7.20 24.82 -9.11
N GLY A 442 5.93 25.26 -9.16
CA GLY A 442 5.23 25.53 -10.41
C GLY A 442 5.90 26.59 -11.28
N ILE A 443 5.84 26.35 -12.60
CA ILE A 443 6.33 27.29 -13.60
C ILE A 443 5.30 28.41 -13.72
N ARG A 444 5.72 29.65 -13.48
CA ARG A 444 4.86 30.82 -13.74
C ARG A 444 4.63 30.92 -15.25
N GLU A 445 3.43 30.56 -15.71
CA GLU A 445 2.97 31.01 -17.02
C GLU A 445 2.92 32.54 -17.00
N ARG A 446 3.75 33.17 -17.85
CA ARG A 446 3.53 34.57 -18.20
C ARG A 446 2.28 34.62 -19.04
N VAL A 447 1.16 34.96 -18.41
CA VAL A 447 -0.03 35.44 -19.13
C VAL A 447 0.42 36.72 -19.83
N GLY A 448 0.61 36.63 -21.14
CA GLY A 448 1.05 37.70 -22.02
C GLY A 448 0.13 37.79 -23.22
#